data_AF-A0A9P6GEF0-F1
#
_entry.id   AF-A0A9P6GEF0-F1
#
_cell.length_a   1.000
_cell.length_b   1.000
_cell.length_c   1.000
_cell.angle_alpha   90.00
_cell.angle_beta   90.00
_cell.angle_gamma   90.00
#
_symmetry.space_group_name_H-M   'P 1'
#
loop_
_entity.id
_entity.type
_entity.pdbx_description
1 polymer ?
#
loop_
_entity_poly.entity_id
_entity_poly.type
_entity_poly.pdbx_seq_one_letter_code
_entity_poly.pdbx_strand_id
1 'polypeptide(L)'
;MAHQISAFNACQEKYPVFLQPSEAQQTLFSNDEAFELDLGPVKLSGYVPAAVARGATRAHGSTVYALPWRRTVWSNVSLKEATLENQILVYPRYPLMPEADGKQIAEYAVHLVKIIEDGSIRRELVKTFPHMDFAESNRWVCSGTSAGAFLAIRSVTERLNTKIDALVLLSPMLEVYTRLSGHKYGQHTLSEMDHRGWGLQMFIEAADRRLQGVQVLGRLPPDHMGIYPITTTGCKVSFNGGPPTMRSFWGIICGTYSPGEYLEKMCLRSELPIPEVQSSLPFEFNAREVAQCLGERRMKALNLVYHSKDNVFEQRASETLPAIPSTWPPTYIVHGDADTNCPLEGVERFKQLIHRRWPNTRVSLYISKGMPHAFDCEYPEVEEPHRLAMDVKRLQQVRSSRTSDVSSIRA
;
A
#
# COMPACT_ATOMS: atom_id res chain seq x y z
N MET A 1 32.00 -7.44 9.65
CA MET A 1 30.61 -7.46 9.19
C MET A 1 29.98 -6.15 9.64
N ALA A 2 29.55 -5.29 8.71
CA ALA A 2 28.83 -4.08 9.09
C ALA A 2 27.44 -4.51 9.58
N HIS A 3 27.07 -4.13 10.82
CA HIS A 3 25.73 -4.39 11.32
C HIS A 3 24.73 -3.70 10.39
N GLN A 4 23.88 -4.49 9.73
CA GLN A 4 22.81 -4.00 8.88
C GLN A 4 21.78 -3.36 9.82
N ILE A 5 21.86 -2.04 9.99
CA ILE A 5 20.89 -1.28 10.76
C ILE A 5 19.56 -1.44 10.01
N SER A 6 18.55 -2.05 10.66
CA SER A 6 17.22 -2.16 10.04
C SER A 6 16.75 -0.75 9.67
N ALA A 7 16.07 -0.59 8.54
CA ALA A 7 15.57 0.71 8.10
C ALA A 7 14.73 1.42 9.16
N PHE A 8 14.18 0.63 10.08
CA PHE A 8 13.47 1.06 11.26
C PHE A 8 14.38 1.67 12.34
N ASN A 9 15.52 1.06 12.65
CA ASN A 9 16.53 1.60 13.56
C ASN A 9 17.16 2.91 13.04
N ALA A 10 17.33 3.07 11.72
CA ALA A 10 17.79 4.33 11.14
C ALA A 10 16.74 5.46 11.28
N CYS A 11 15.44 5.10 11.26
CA CYS A 11 14.38 6.04 11.64
C CYS A 11 14.42 6.38 13.14
N GLN A 12 14.73 5.41 14.01
CA GLN A 12 14.87 5.60 15.47
C GLN A 12 16.05 6.50 15.84
N GLU A 13 17.23 6.34 15.20
CA GLU A 13 18.42 7.15 15.50
C GLU A 13 18.22 8.65 15.23
N LYS A 14 17.47 8.98 14.18
CA LYS A 14 17.18 10.39 13.86
C LYS A 14 15.96 10.93 14.62
N TYR A 15 15.04 10.08 15.04
CA TYR A 15 13.76 10.46 15.66
C TYR A 15 13.48 9.59 16.88
N PRO A 16 13.47 10.16 18.11
CA PRO A 16 13.14 9.43 19.33
C PRO A 16 11.62 9.18 19.41
N VAL A 17 11.08 8.52 18.39
CA VAL A 17 9.91 7.69 18.54
C VAL A 17 10.49 6.40 19.11
N PHE A 18 10.42 6.23 20.43
CA PHE A 18 10.82 4.98 21.08
C PHE A 18 9.97 3.89 20.46
N LEU A 19 10.56 3.04 19.61
CA LEU A 19 9.89 1.94 18.91
C LEU A 19 10.57 0.59 19.25
N GLN A 20 11.43 0.55 20.26
CA GLN A 20 12.08 -0.69 20.71
C GLN A 20 11.10 -1.49 21.59
N PRO A 21 10.74 -2.72 21.20
CA PRO A 21 10.26 -3.69 22.15
C PRO A 21 11.42 -4.12 23.08
N SER A 22 11.31 -3.83 24.37
CA SER A 22 12.07 -4.45 25.45
C SER A 22 12.07 -5.98 25.32
N GLU A 23 13.02 -6.63 25.98
CA GLU A 23 13.10 -8.10 26.02
C GLU A 23 11.78 -8.75 26.48
N ALA A 24 11.03 -8.07 27.35
CA ALA A 24 9.69 -8.48 27.75
C ALA A 24 8.65 -8.35 26.61
N GLN A 25 8.78 -7.34 25.74
CA GLN A 25 7.89 -7.07 24.60
C GLN A 25 8.01 -8.12 23.48
N GLN A 26 9.16 -8.81 23.36
CA GLN A 26 9.30 -9.91 22.39
C GLN A 26 8.50 -11.17 22.79
N THR A 27 8.20 -11.35 24.07
CA THR A 27 7.35 -12.45 24.57
C THR A 27 5.85 -12.14 24.56
N LEU A 28 5.47 -10.88 24.30
CA LEU A 28 4.09 -10.38 24.37
C LEU A 28 3.29 -10.57 23.07
N PHE A 29 3.92 -10.93 21.95
CA PHE A 29 3.24 -11.16 20.67
C PHE A 29 2.22 -12.33 20.69
N SER A 30 2.21 -13.13 21.76
CA SER A 30 1.15 -14.12 22.02
C SER A 30 -0.12 -13.52 22.65
N ASN A 31 -0.14 -12.23 22.96
CA ASN A 31 -1.16 -11.56 23.78
C ASN A 31 -1.83 -10.37 23.07
N ASP A 32 -1.93 -10.38 21.74
CA ASP A 32 -2.77 -9.40 21.04
C ASP A 32 -4.20 -9.91 20.90
N GLU A 33 -5.17 -9.02 21.11
CA GLU A 33 -6.58 -9.26 20.82
C GLU A 33 -6.89 -8.79 19.40
N ALA A 34 -7.17 -9.74 18.52
CA ALA A 34 -7.57 -9.44 17.15
C ALA A 34 -9.03 -8.97 17.13
N PHE A 35 -9.34 -7.97 16.30
CA PHE A 35 -10.69 -7.49 16.12
C PHE A 35 -11.06 -7.34 14.63
N GLU A 36 -12.37 -7.30 14.37
CA GLU A 36 -12.95 -6.93 13.09
C GLU A 36 -14.04 -5.89 13.33
N LEU A 37 -14.00 -4.77 12.61
CA LEU A 37 -15.02 -3.73 12.66
C LEU A 37 -15.70 -3.65 11.28
N ASP A 38 -17.03 -3.67 11.27
CA ASP A 38 -17.83 -3.34 10.09
C ASP A 38 -18.37 -1.91 10.24
N LEU A 39 -17.80 -0.98 9.48
CA LEU A 39 -18.10 0.45 9.54
C LEU A 39 -18.82 0.92 8.27
N GLY A 40 -19.62 0.04 7.67
CA GLY A 40 -20.38 0.29 6.45
C GLY A 40 -19.52 0.05 5.20
N PRO A 41 -19.17 1.08 4.42
CA PRO A 41 -18.36 0.89 3.20
C PRO A 41 -16.90 0.47 3.49
N VAL A 42 -16.46 0.56 4.74
CA VAL A 42 -15.10 0.23 5.18
C VAL A 42 -15.18 -0.89 6.21
N LYS A 43 -14.50 -1.99 5.92
CA LYS A 43 -14.26 -3.08 6.88
C LYS A 43 -12.83 -3.00 7.37
N LEU A 44 -12.66 -3.06 8.68
CA LEU A 44 -11.35 -3.00 9.32
C LEU A 44 -11.09 -4.34 10.01
N SER A 45 -9.83 -4.75 9.98
CA SER A 45 -9.31 -5.73 10.92
C SER A 45 -8.14 -5.14 11.67
N GLY A 46 -7.83 -5.63 12.85
CA GLY A 46 -6.74 -5.06 13.61
C GLY A 46 -6.30 -5.90 14.79
N TYR A 47 -5.33 -5.36 15.50
CA TYR A 47 -4.78 -5.93 16.72
C TYR A 47 -4.70 -4.83 17.77
N VAL A 48 -5.06 -5.20 19.00
CA VAL A 48 -4.90 -4.39 20.20
C VAL A 48 -4.04 -5.20 21.17
N PRO A 49 -2.97 -4.64 21.75
CA PRO A 49 -2.25 -5.30 22.83
C PRO A 49 -3.19 -5.64 23.98
N ALA A 50 -3.19 -6.87 24.52
CA ALA A 50 -4.13 -7.25 25.58
C ALA A 50 -4.01 -6.37 26.84
N ALA A 51 -2.84 -5.78 27.11
CA ALA A 51 -2.69 -4.79 28.17
C ALA A 51 -3.55 -3.54 27.91
N VAL A 52 -3.65 -3.08 26.66
CA VAL A 52 -4.51 -1.97 26.24
C VAL A 52 -5.98 -2.39 26.26
N ALA A 53 -6.31 -3.56 25.70
CA ALA A 53 -7.69 -4.07 25.63
C ALA A 53 -8.32 -4.21 27.03
N ARG A 54 -7.51 -4.63 28.02
CA ARG A 54 -7.93 -4.78 29.42
C ARG A 54 -7.81 -3.49 30.24
N GLY A 55 -7.38 -2.38 29.65
CA GLY A 55 -7.21 -1.10 30.37
C GLY A 55 -6.02 -1.08 31.35
N ALA A 56 -5.10 -2.04 31.27
CA ALA A 56 -3.90 -2.09 32.09
C ALA A 56 -2.85 -1.05 31.67
N THR A 57 -2.91 -0.57 30.43
CA THR A 57 -2.12 0.56 29.93
C THR A 57 -2.96 1.42 28.98
N ARG A 58 -2.60 2.69 28.83
CA ARG A 58 -3.28 3.63 27.93
C ARG A 58 -2.96 3.33 26.49
N ALA A 59 -3.97 3.30 25.63
CA ALA A 59 -3.76 3.36 24.19
C ALA A 59 -3.19 4.73 23.83
N HIS A 60 -2.01 4.76 23.23
CA HIS A 60 -1.57 5.95 22.51
C HIS A 60 -2.25 5.94 21.13
N GLY A 61 -2.64 7.13 20.66
CA GLY A 61 -3.46 7.32 19.45
C GLY A 61 -3.16 6.32 18.33
N SER A 62 -4.22 5.70 17.85
CA SER A 62 -4.25 4.57 16.93
C SER A 62 -3.38 4.77 15.68
N THR A 63 -2.61 3.74 15.32
CA THR A 63 -1.81 3.73 14.09
C THR A 63 -2.56 2.95 13.01
N VAL A 64 -2.77 3.57 11.85
CA VAL A 64 -3.42 2.93 10.71
C VAL A 64 -2.35 2.42 9.76
N TYR A 65 -2.24 1.09 9.67
CA TYR A 65 -1.35 0.43 8.73
C TYR A 65 -2.12 0.04 7.48
N ALA A 66 -1.67 0.51 6.31
CA ALA A 66 -2.07 -0.09 5.05
C ALA A 66 -1.30 -1.42 4.85
N LEU A 67 -2.11 -2.41 4.46
CA LEU A 67 -1.87 -3.81 4.05
C LEU A 67 -0.47 -4.15 3.48
N PRO A 68 -0.02 -5.43 3.62
CA PRO A 68 -0.77 -6.62 3.14
C PRO A 68 -1.57 -7.44 4.16
N TRP A 69 -2.46 -8.26 3.60
CA TRP A 69 -3.44 -9.18 4.19
C TRP A 69 -2.94 -10.12 5.33
N ARG A 70 -3.89 -10.58 6.16
CA ARG A 70 -3.73 -11.61 7.23
C ARG A 70 -2.85 -12.78 6.80
N ARG A 71 -1.91 -13.18 7.68
CA ARG A 71 -1.15 -14.45 7.64
C ARG A 71 -0.39 -14.75 6.34
N THR A 72 -0.08 -13.73 5.54
CA THR A 72 0.85 -13.91 4.42
C THR A 72 2.26 -13.54 4.88
N VAL A 73 3.30 -14.07 4.21
CA VAL A 73 4.71 -13.66 4.37
C VAL A 73 4.92 -12.14 4.32
N TRP A 74 3.93 -11.42 3.80
CA TRP A 74 3.85 -9.98 3.71
C TRP A 74 3.28 -9.27 4.94
N SER A 75 2.88 -9.97 6.01
CA SER A 75 2.60 -9.33 7.30
C SER A 75 3.92 -8.77 7.81
N ASN A 76 4.27 -7.57 7.35
CA ASN A 76 5.56 -6.92 7.45
C ASN A 76 6.25 -7.28 8.75
N VAL A 77 7.31 -8.07 8.66
CA VAL A 77 8.17 -8.36 9.81
C VAL A 77 8.79 -7.05 10.33
N SER A 78 8.99 -6.07 9.44
CA SER A 78 9.35 -4.69 9.75
C SER A 78 8.25 -3.88 10.45
N LEU A 79 6.97 -4.31 10.42
CA LEU A 79 5.90 -3.75 11.24
C LEU A 79 5.79 -4.44 12.61
N LYS A 80 6.21 -5.71 12.73
CA LYS A 80 6.36 -6.37 14.03
C LYS A 80 7.43 -5.69 14.90
N GLU A 81 8.43 -5.08 14.27
CA GLU A 81 9.42 -4.24 14.96
C GLU A 81 8.84 -2.88 15.37
N ALA A 82 7.71 -2.45 14.77
CA ALA A 82 7.12 -1.14 15.00
C ALA A 82 6.02 -1.08 16.05
N THR A 83 5.50 -2.23 16.47
CA THR A 83 4.45 -2.32 17.48
C THR A 83 4.99 -1.98 18.86
N LEU A 84 4.56 -0.84 19.39
CA LEU A 84 4.72 -0.50 20.81
C LEU A 84 3.62 -1.13 21.65
N GLU A 85 3.86 -1.25 22.97
CA GLU A 85 2.94 -1.81 23.99
C GLU A 85 1.54 -1.18 24.00
N ASN A 86 1.38 -0.01 23.38
CA ASN A 86 0.21 0.84 23.49
C ASN A 86 -0.38 1.28 22.15
N GLN A 87 0.06 0.70 21.03
CA GLN A 87 -0.45 1.04 19.70
C GLN A 87 -1.59 0.10 19.28
N ILE A 88 -2.63 0.69 18.72
CA ILE A 88 -3.72 -0.05 18.07
C ILE A 88 -3.41 -0.10 16.59
N LEU A 89 -3.38 -1.30 16.00
CA LEU A 89 -3.15 -1.49 14.58
C LEU A 89 -4.49 -1.65 13.86
N VAL A 90 -4.69 -0.86 12.81
CA VAL A 90 -5.90 -0.92 11.99
C VAL A 90 -5.51 -1.19 10.54
N TYR A 91 -6.07 -2.26 9.96
CA TYR A 91 -5.89 -2.70 8.58
C TYR A 91 -7.19 -2.56 7.80
N PRO A 92 -7.28 -1.62 6.86
CA PRO A 92 -8.42 -1.51 5.97
C PRO A 92 -8.49 -2.70 5.00
N ARG A 93 -9.68 -3.28 4.84
CA ARG A 93 -10.01 -4.23 3.76
C ARG A 93 -10.58 -3.44 2.58
N TYR A 94 -9.69 -2.90 1.75
CA TYR A 94 -10.09 -2.18 0.53
C TYR A 94 -10.37 -3.17 -0.61
N PRO A 95 -11.22 -2.80 -1.58
CA PRO A 95 -11.49 -3.65 -2.73
C PRO A 95 -10.24 -3.75 -3.62
N LEU A 96 -9.99 -4.92 -4.20
CA LEU A 96 -8.81 -5.16 -5.03
C LEU A 96 -9.15 -4.96 -6.52
N MET A 97 -8.11 -4.69 -7.30
CA MET A 97 -8.17 -4.75 -8.76
C MET A 97 -8.09 -6.23 -9.19
N PRO A 98 -8.73 -6.62 -10.31
CA PRO A 98 -9.41 -5.77 -11.29
C PRO A 98 -10.85 -5.38 -10.90
N GLU A 99 -11.32 -5.75 -9.72
CA GLU A 99 -12.76 -5.80 -9.44
C GLU A 99 -13.35 -4.50 -8.90
N ALA A 100 -12.52 -3.73 -8.21
CA ALA A 100 -12.67 -2.29 -8.16
C ALA A 100 -11.83 -1.64 -9.25
N ASP A 101 -12.24 -0.47 -9.70
CA ASP A 101 -11.36 0.46 -10.40
C ASP A 101 -10.60 1.37 -9.42
N GLY A 102 -9.65 2.16 -9.94
CA GLY A 102 -8.86 3.05 -9.10
C GLY A 102 -9.69 4.15 -8.44
N LYS A 103 -10.83 4.54 -9.03
CA LYS A 103 -11.77 5.48 -8.42
C LYS A 103 -12.41 4.87 -7.17
N GLN A 104 -12.94 3.65 -7.25
CA GLN A 104 -13.54 2.96 -6.10
C GLN A 104 -12.52 2.74 -4.98
N ILE A 105 -11.27 2.42 -5.34
CA ILE A 105 -10.15 2.28 -4.39
C ILE A 105 -9.80 3.63 -3.74
N ALA A 106 -9.78 4.72 -4.51
CA ALA A 106 -9.55 6.06 -3.98
C ALA A 106 -10.71 6.53 -3.07
N GLU A 107 -11.96 6.30 -3.47
CA GLU A 107 -13.15 6.57 -2.67
C GLU A 107 -13.14 5.80 -1.35
N TYR A 108 -12.62 4.57 -1.36
CA TYR A 108 -12.41 3.81 -0.13
C TYR A 108 -11.42 4.52 0.80
N ALA A 109 -10.30 5.04 0.29
CA ALA A 109 -9.35 5.82 1.11
C ALA A 109 -10.01 7.08 1.71
N VAL A 110 -10.88 7.75 0.94
CA VAL A 110 -11.69 8.88 1.44
C VAL A 110 -12.63 8.45 2.57
N HIS A 111 -13.29 7.30 2.44
CA HIS A 111 -14.18 6.76 3.47
C HIS A 111 -13.43 6.35 4.74
N LEU A 112 -12.24 5.76 4.60
CA LEU A 112 -11.39 5.44 5.75
C LEU A 112 -11.06 6.70 6.56
N VAL A 113 -10.67 7.78 5.89
CA VAL A 113 -10.36 9.06 6.53
C VAL A 113 -11.58 9.66 7.23
N LYS A 114 -12.77 9.62 6.60
CA LYS A 114 -14.03 10.06 7.24
C LYS A 114 -14.30 9.35 8.57
N ILE A 115 -14.11 8.03 8.57
CA ILE A 115 -14.35 7.16 9.74
C ILE A 115 -13.32 7.41 10.86
N ILE A 116 -12.13 7.87 10.49
CA ILE A 116 -11.13 8.37 11.45
C ILE A 116 -11.58 9.72 12.03
N GLU A 117 -11.99 10.68 11.18
CA GLU A 117 -12.43 12.02 11.58
C GLU A 117 -13.64 12.00 12.51
N ASP A 118 -14.63 11.17 12.19
CA ASP A 118 -15.88 11.13 12.93
C ASP A 118 -15.78 10.31 14.24
N GLY A 119 -14.62 9.71 14.52
CA GLY A 119 -14.36 8.91 15.71
C GLY A 119 -15.04 7.54 15.72
N SER A 120 -15.53 7.03 14.59
CA SER A 120 -16.21 5.74 14.50
C SER A 120 -15.33 4.58 14.93
N ILE A 121 -14.05 4.57 14.55
CA ILE A 121 -13.09 3.54 14.98
C ILE A 121 -13.03 3.49 16.52
N ARG A 122 -12.85 4.66 17.16
CA ARG A 122 -12.78 4.76 18.62
C ARG A 122 -14.07 4.27 19.28
N ARG A 123 -15.24 4.70 18.78
CA ARG A 123 -16.54 4.25 19.32
C ARG A 123 -16.69 2.74 19.27
N GLU A 124 -16.38 2.11 18.14
CA GLU A 124 -16.51 0.66 18.01
C GLU A 124 -15.45 -0.10 18.82
N LEU A 125 -14.23 0.43 18.93
CA LEU A 125 -13.21 -0.15 19.81
C LEU A 125 -13.59 -0.07 21.28
N VAL A 126 -14.15 1.04 21.77
CA VAL A 126 -14.66 1.13 23.16
C VAL A 126 -15.80 0.14 23.40
N LYS A 127 -16.69 -0.07 22.43
CA LYS A 127 -17.74 -1.09 22.53
C LYS A 127 -17.16 -2.50 22.60
N THR A 128 -16.14 -2.78 21.78
CA THR A 128 -15.49 -4.09 21.70
C THR A 128 -14.62 -4.37 22.92
N PHE A 129 -13.96 -3.33 23.45
CA PHE A 129 -13.04 -3.36 24.58
C PHE A 129 -13.43 -2.28 25.61
N PRO A 130 -14.44 -2.53 26.46
CA PRO A 130 -15.01 -1.52 27.37
C PRO A 130 -14.03 -0.95 28.39
N HIS A 131 -12.95 -1.67 28.67
CA HIS A 131 -11.91 -1.25 29.62
C HIS A 131 -10.78 -0.45 28.96
N MET A 132 -10.78 -0.31 27.63
CA MET A 132 -9.74 0.40 26.91
C MET A 132 -9.73 1.90 27.26
N ASP A 133 -8.62 2.38 27.82
CA ASP A 133 -8.38 3.81 28.05
C ASP A 133 -7.68 4.42 26.83
N PHE A 134 -8.38 5.31 26.12
CA PHE A 134 -7.81 6.06 25.00
C PHE A 134 -7.16 7.34 25.51
N ALA A 135 -5.88 7.56 25.17
CA ALA A 135 -5.25 8.85 25.39
C ALA A 135 -6.05 10.00 24.75
N GLU A 136 -6.03 11.18 25.38
CA GLU A 136 -6.74 12.37 24.90
C GLU A 136 -6.24 12.84 23.52
N SER A 137 -4.99 12.53 23.16
CA SER A 137 -4.41 12.89 21.87
C SER A 137 -4.72 11.82 20.79
N ASN A 138 -5.58 12.18 19.83
CA ASN A 138 -5.79 11.42 18.60
C ASN A 138 -4.57 11.58 17.68
N ARG A 139 -3.52 10.78 17.93
CA ARG A 139 -2.39 10.69 17.01
C ARG A 139 -2.66 9.63 15.95
N TRP A 140 -2.39 9.95 14.69
CA TRP A 140 -2.56 9.00 13.58
C TRP A 140 -1.28 8.91 12.77
N VAL A 141 -0.75 7.71 12.65
CA VAL A 141 0.31 7.39 11.69
C VAL A 141 -0.31 6.59 10.56
N CYS A 142 -0.07 7.00 9.33
CA CYS A 142 -0.48 6.27 8.14
C CYS A 142 0.76 5.60 7.52
N SER A 143 0.66 4.32 7.18
CA SER A 143 1.76 3.61 6.53
C SER A 143 1.28 2.80 5.36
N GLY A 144 2.14 2.52 4.38
CA GLY A 144 1.84 1.57 3.32
C GLY A 144 3.09 1.05 2.63
N THR A 145 2.98 -0.15 2.07
CA THR A 145 4.06 -0.83 1.36
C THR A 145 3.71 -0.94 -0.12
N SER A 146 4.61 -0.56 -1.03
CA SER A 146 4.40 -0.70 -2.47
C SER A 146 3.07 -0.09 -2.92
N ALA A 147 2.15 -0.86 -3.52
CA ALA A 147 0.80 -0.39 -3.85
C ALA A 147 -0.06 0.05 -2.63
N GLY A 148 0.21 -0.45 -1.42
CA GLY A 148 -0.42 0.06 -0.20
C GLY A 148 0.02 1.49 0.13
N ALA A 149 1.23 1.88 -0.29
CA ALA A 149 1.74 3.24 -0.09
C ALA A 149 0.99 4.28 -0.94
N PHE A 150 0.52 3.89 -2.12
CA PHE A 150 -0.41 4.68 -2.93
C PHE A 150 -1.63 5.10 -2.09
N LEU A 151 -2.26 4.13 -1.42
CA LEU A 151 -3.46 4.39 -0.60
C LEU A 151 -3.14 5.26 0.60
N ALA A 152 -2.00 5.03 1.26
CA ALA A 152 -1.57 5.85 2.38
C ALA A 152 -1.39 7.33 1.97
N ILE A 153 -0.82 7.58 0.79
CA ILE A 153 -0.70 8.93 0.23
C ILE A 153 -2.08 9.51 -0.10
N ARG A 154 -2.98 8.71 -0.71
CA ARG A 154 -4.34 9.16 -1.02
C ARG A 154 -5.11 9.56 0.24
N SER A 155 -4.96 8.83 1.34
CA SER A 155 -5.56 9.19 2.63
C SER A 155 -5.10 10.55 3.16
N VAL A 156 -3.85 10.96 2.87
CA VAL A 156 -3.35 12.30 3.21
C VAL A 156 -3.89 13.37 2.27
N THR A 157 -3.99 13.08 0.97
CA THR A 157 -4.30 14.09 -0.04
C THR A 157 -5.77 14.42 -0.21
N GLU A 158 -6.66 13.52 0.20
CA GLU A 158 -8.09 13.62 -0.09
C GLU A 158 -8.88 14.51 0.89
N ARG A 159 -8.35 14.82 2.09
CA ARG A 159 -9.06 15.62 3.10
C ARG A 159 -8.15 16.47 4.00
N LEU A 160 -8.55 17.73 4.16
CA LEU A 160 -7.77 18.80 4.80
C LEU A 160 -7.79 18.81 6.33
N ASN A 161 -8.78 18.16 6.96
CA ASN A 161 -9.08 18.37 8.38
C ASN A 161 -8.61 17.22 9.28
N THR A 162 -8.28 16.05 8.71
CA THR A 162 -7.66 14.98 9.49
C THR A 162 -6.19 15.28 9.69
N LYS A 163 -5.80 15.44 10.95
CA LYS A 163 -4.38 15.50 11.28
C LYS A 163 -3.80 14.09 11.26
N ILE A 164 -3.13 13.74 10.17
CA ILE A 164 -2.19 12.62 10.13
C ILE A 164 -0.86 13.16 10.66
N ASP A 165 -0.33 12.59 11.74
CA ASP A 165 0.89 13.08 12.39
C ASP A 165 2.16 12.59 11.68
N ALA A 166 2.10 11.45 10.98
CA ALA A 166 3.20 10.97 10.16
C ALA A 166 2.73 10.03 9.03
N LEU A 167 3.52 10.00 7.96
CA LEU A 167 3.39 9.07 6.85
C LEU A 167 4.64 8.18 6.77
N VAL A 168 4.48 6.86 6.72
CA VAL A 168 5.58 5.89 6.63
C VAL A 168 5.43 5.01 5.38
N LEU A 169 6.32 5.19 4.41
CA LEU A 169 6.23 4.59 3.09
C LEU A 169 7.36 3.57 2.88
N LEU A 170 7.00 2.32 2.57
CA LEU A 170 7.96 1.23 2.35
C LEU A 170 7.96 0.83 0.87
N SER A 171 9.08 1.04 0.16
CA SER A 171 9.21 1.02 -1.31
C SER A 171 7.95 1.50 -2.02
N PRO A 172 7.51 2.77 -1.82
CA PRO A 172 6.23 3.21 -2.32
C PRO A 172 6.12 3.18 -3.84
N MET A 173 4.96 2.73 -4.32
CA MET A 173 4.55 2.89 -5.71
C MET A 173 4.05 4.33 -5.93
N LEU A 174 4.95 5.20 -6.39
CA LEU A 174 4.68 6.63 -6.57
C LEU A 174 4.36 7.02 -8.01
N GLU A 175 4.90 6.24 -8.94
CA GLU A 175 4.70 6.40 -10.38
C GLU A 175 4.29 5.06 -10.96
N VAL A 176 4.83 4.75 -12.13
CA VAL A 176 4.59 3.51 -12.85
C VAL A 176 5.63 2.47 -12.43
N TYR A 177 5.21 1.23 -12.20
CA TYR A 177 6.15 0.14 -12.01
C TYR A 177 6.89 -0.16 -13.32
N THR A 178 8.21 -0.29 -13.28
CA THR A 178 9.00 -0.50 -14.50
C THR A 178 10.02 -1.61 -14.36
N ARG A 179 9.71 -2.79 -14.91
CA ARG A 179 10.75 -3.78 -15.25
C ARG A 179 11.29 -3.50 -16.64
N LEU A 180 12.60 -3.40 -16.77
CA LEU A 180 13.25 -3.21 -18.06
C LEU A 180 13.34 -4.56 -18.80
N SER A 181 13.46 -4.50 -20.13
CA SER A 181 13.75 -5.69 -20.93
C SER A 181 15.00 -6.41 -20.39
N GLY A 182 14.93 -7.73 -20.23
CA GLY A 182 16.03 -8.51 -19.67
C GLY A 182 15.99 -8.68 -18.15
N HIS A 183 15.13 -7.96 -17.42
CA HIS A 183 14.90 -8.22 -16.00
C HIS A 183 14.13 -9.53 -15.81
N LYS A 184 14.52 -10.30 -14.78
CA LYS A 184 13.83 -11.54 -14.42
C LYS A 184 12.48 -11.26 -13.77
N TYR A 185 11.52 -12.14 -13.98
CA TYR A 185 10.21 -12.24 -13.36
C TYR A 185 9.96 -13.68 -12.90
N GLY A 186 10.09 -13.90 -11.59
CA GLY A 186 10.25 -15.26 -11.07
C GLY A 186 11.46 -15.93 -11.74
N GLN A 187 11.21 -16.99 -12.49
CA GLN A 187 12.24 -17.72 -13.26
C GLN A 187 12.33 -17.29 -14.73
N HIS A 188 11.48 -16.37 -15.19
CA HIS A 188 11.40 -15.97 -16.60
C HIS A 188 12.16 -14.68 -16.85
N THR A 189 12.81 -14.54 -18.01
CA THR A 189 13.28 -13.25 -18.50
C THR A 189 12.28 -12.78 -19.54
N LEU A 190 11.63 -11.65 -19.31
CA LEU A 190 10.62 -11.11 -20.22
C LEU A 190 11.31 -10.29 -21.33
N SER A 191 11.09 -10.67 -22.58
CA SER A 191 11.51 -9.87 -23.73
C SER A 191 10.65 -8.60 -23.86
N GLU A 192 11.07 -7.62 -24.66
CA GLU A 192 10.22 -6.49 -25.01
C GLU A 192 8.91 -6.94 -25.68
N MET A 193 8.96 -7.96 -26.54
CA MET A 193 7.79 -8.50 -27.21
C MET A 193 6.80 -9.08 -26.21
N ASP A 194 7.29 -9.78 -25.18
CA ASP A 194 6.45 -10.33 -24.10
C ASP A 194 5.78 -9.21 -23.30
N HIS A 195 6.53 -8.17 -22.91
CA HIS A 195 5.96 -7.03 -22.18
C HIS A 195 4.85 -6.34 -22.98
N ARG A 196 5.10 -6.06 -24.25
CA ARG A 196 4.11 -5.45 -25.15
C ARG A 196 2.89 -6.35 -25.31
N GLY A 197 3.08 -7.62 -25.66
CA GLY A 197 2.00 -8.57 -25.88
C GLY A 197 1.13 -8.77 -24.64
N TRP A 198 1.76 -9.03 -23.49
CA TRP A 198 1.03 -9.25 -22.23
C TRP A 198 0.40 -7.97 -21.70
N GLY A 199 1.09 -6.83 -21.78
CA GLY A 199 0.55 -5.54 -21.36
C GLY A 199 -0.73 -5.19 -22.13
N LEU A 200 -0.72 -5.34 -23.46
CA LEU A 200 -1.90 -5.12 -24.30
C LEU A 200 -3.01 -6.15 -24.04
N GLN A 201 -2.67 -7.43 -23.88
CA GLN A 201 -3.66 -8.46 -23.55
C GLN A 201 -4.37 -8.16 -22.24
N MET A 202 -3.62 -7.84 -21.18
CA MET A 202 -4.20 -7.51 -19.88
C MET A 202 -5.03 -6.23 -19.93
N PHE A 203 -4.64 -5.28 -20.78
CA PHE A 203 -5.42 -4.06 -21.04
C PHE A 203 -6.78 -4.37 -21.71
N ILE A 204 -6.80 -5.28 -22.68
CA ILE A 204 -8.02 -5.80 -23.32
C ILE A 204 -8.90 -6.54 -22.30
N GLU A 205 -8.32 -7.44 -21.50
CA GLU A 205 -9.03 -8.21 -20.48
C GLU A 205 -9.68 -7.29 -19.44
N ALA A 206 -9.00 -6.22 -19.03
CA ALA A 206 -9.56 -5.22 -18.12
C ALA A 206 -10.80 -4.54 -18.72
N ALA A 207 -10.76 -4.19 -20.02
CA ALA A 207 -11.92 -3.63 -20.71
C ALA A 207 -13.09 -4.62 -20.80
N ASP A 208 -12.79 -5.89 -21.11
CA ASP A 208 -13.80 -6.95 -21.23
C ASP A 208 -14.49 -7.23 -19.88
N ARG A 209 -13.73 -7.26 -18.78
CA ARG A 209 -14.31 -7.41 -17.43
C ARG A 209 -15.29 -6.29 -17.09
N ARG A 210 -14.97 -5.04 -17.44
CA ARG A 210 -15.89 -3.90 -17.26
C ARG A 210 -17.16 -4.06 -18.07
N LEU A 211 -17.05 -4.52 -19.32
CA LEU A 211 -18.21 -4.75 -20.18
C LEU A 211 -19.13 -5.85 -19.66
N GLN A 212 -18.57 -6.85 -18.97
CA GLN A 212 -19.34 -7.95 -18.41
C GLN A 212 -19.94 -7.62 -17.03
N GLY A 213 -19.56 -6.49 -16.42
CA GLY A 213 -20.01 -6.13 -15.07
C GLY A 213 -19.57 -7.13 -13.99
N VAL A 214 -18.53 -7.92 -14.27
CA VAL A 214 -18.09 -9.00 -13.37
C VAL A 214 -17.42 -8.37 -12.14
N GLN A 215 -18.09 -8.46 -11.00
CA GLN A 215 -17.44 -8.32 -9.69
C GLN A 215 -16.82 -9.67 -9.33
N VAL A 216 -15.55 -9.89 -9.65
CA VAL A 216 -14.81 -11.00 -9.02
C VAL A 216 -14.55 -10.60 -7.55
N LEU A 217 -14.75 -11.50 -6.61
CA LEU A 217 -14.39 -11.24 -5.22
C LEU A 217 -12.94 -11.66 -5.04
N GLY A 218 -12.03 -10.69 -5.14
CA GLY A 218 -10.58 -10.86 -4.99
C GLY A 218 -10.24 -11.60 -3.69
N ARG A 219 -9.87 -12.87 -3.81
CA ARG A 219 -9.37 -13.67 -2.67
C ARG A 219 -7.88 -13.94 -2.74
N LEU A 220 -7.25 -13.77 -3.90
CA LEU A 220 -5.82 -13.98 -4.12
C LEU A 220 -5.35 -12.95 -5.15
N PRO A 221 -4.24 -12.22 -4.92
CA PRO A 221 -3.51 -11.67 -6.07
C PRO A 221 -3.25 -12.87 -7.00
N PRO A 222 -3.59 -12.78 -8.30
CA PRO A 222 -3.43 -13.92 -9.20
C PRO A 222 -2.00 -14.48 -9.07
N ASP A 223 -1.87 -15.80 -9.17
CA ASP A 223 -0.56 -16.43 -9.34
C ASP A 223 0.15 -15.67 -10.44
N HIS A 224 1.35 -15.15 -10.11
CA HIS A 224 2.07 -14.19 -10.94
C HIS A 224 1.35 -12.83 -11.01
N MET A 225 1.60 -11.93 -10.04
CA MET A 225 1.22 -10.50 -10.09
C MET A 225 1.58 -9.88 -11.46
N GLY A 226 0.71 -10.03 -12.46
CA GLY A 226 0.91 -9.61 -13.86
C GLY A 226 0.83 -8.10 -14.05
N ILE A 227 0.89 -7.35 -12.95
CA ILE A 227 0.83 -5.90 -12.98
C ILE A 227 2.07 -5.29 -13.66
N TYR A 228 3.19 -6.01 -13.75
CA TYR A 228 4.44 -5.46 -14.29
C TYR A 228 4.44 -5.21 -15.80
N PRO A 229 4.00 -6.15 -16.68
CA PRO A 229 3.85 -5.84 -18.09
C PRO A 229 2.97 -4.62 -18.33
N ILE A 230 1.82 -4.55 -17.67
CA ILE A 230 0.84 -3.49 -17.88
C ILE A 230 1.26 -2.12 -17.35
N THR A 231 2.16 -2.08 -16.38
CA THR A 231 2.76 -0.82 -15.92
C THR A 231 3.91 -0.41 -16.83
N THR A 232 4.74 -1.32 -17.34
CA THR A 232 5.85 -0.97 -18.25
C THR A 232 5.39 -0.48 -19.63
N THR A 233 4.16 -0.80 -20.02
CA THR A 233 3.56 -0.39 -21.29
C THR A 233 2.61 0.78 -21.10
N GLY A 234 2.64 1.75 -22.01
CA GLY A 234 1.74 2.88 -21.96
C GLY A 234 1.53 3.54 -23.32
N CYS A 235 0.72 4.59 -23.33
CA CYS A 235 0.48 5.41 -24.50
C CYS A 235 0.25 6.87 -24.09
N LYS A 236 0.21 7.76 -25.08
CA LYS A 236 -0.10 9.18 -24.84
C LYS A 236 -1.58 9.35 -24.53
N VAL A 237 -1.86 9.93 -23.37
CA VAL A 237 -3.20 10.18 -22.86
C VAL A 237 -3.33 11.61 -22.36
N SER A 238 -4.34 12.33 -22.84
CA SER A 238 -4.88 13.52 -22.20
C SER A 238 -5.88 13.09 -21.14
N PHE A 239 -5.64 13.43 -19.88
CA PHE A 239 -6.56 13.11 -18.79
C PHE A 239 -7.39 14.34 -18.42
N ASN A 240 -8.71 14.22 -18.46
CA ASN A 240 -9.67 15.29 -18.17
C ASN A 240 -9.37 16.61 -18.92
N GLY A 241 -9.02 16.51 -20.21
CA GLY A 241 -8.73 17.67 -21.06
C GLY A 241 -7.38 18.35 -20.80
N GLY A 242 -6.54 17.78 -19.92
CA GLY A 242 -5.16 18.25 -19.69
C GLY A 242 -4.25 18.00 -20.89
N PRO A 243 -3.01 18.53 -20.86
CA PRO A 243 -2.02 18.22 -21.90
C PRO A 243 -1.78 16.70 -21.98
N PRO A 244 -1.56 16.14 -23.18
CA PRO A 244 -1.21 14.73 -23.32
C PRO A 244 0.06 14.40 -22.57
N THR A 245 0.02 13.36 -21.72
CA THR A 245 1.19 12.82 -21.04
C THR A 245 1.30 11.33 -21.32
N MET A 246 2.50 10.79 -21.17
CA MET A 246 2.70 9.35 -21.24
C MET A 246 2.07 8.71 -20.00
N ARG A 247 1.14 7.76 -20.18
CA ARG A 247 0.50 7.04 -19.08
C ARG A 247 0.57 5.54 -19.32
N SER A 248 0.88 4.79 -18.26
CA SER A 248 0.84 3.34 -18.33
C SER A 248 -0.59 2.84 -18.51
N PHE A 249 -0.73 1.66 -19.10
CA PHE A 249 -2.03 0.99 -19.18
C PHE A 249 -2.62 0.75 -17.79
N TRP A 250 -1.77 0.54 -16.77
CA TRP A 250 -2.21 0.53 -15.37
C TRP A 250 -2.88 1.84 -14.96
N GLY A 251 -2.24 3.00 -15.19
CA GLY A 251 -2.83 4.30 -14.86
C GLY A 251 -4.15 4.54 -15.58
N ILE A 252 -4.25 4.09 -16.84
CA ILE A 252 -5.48 4.17 -17.63
C ILE A 252 -6.56 3.25 -17.05
N ILE A 253 -6.25 2.00 -16.72
CA ILE A 253 -7.21 1.09 -16.09
C ILE A 253 -7.66 1.64 -14.75
N CYS A 254 -6.75 2.10 -13.90
CA CYS A 254 -7.16 2.67 -12.62
C CYS A 254 -8.04 3.92 -12.81
N GLY A 255 -7.91 4.63 -13.93
CA GLY A 255 -8.74 5.79 -14.23
C GLY A 255 -8.56 6.90 -13.20
N THR A 256 -7.40 6.94 -12.57
CA THR A 256 -7.02 7.87 -11.50
C THR A 256 -5.60 8.39 -11.71
N TYR A 257 -5.20 9.39 -10.95
CA TYR A 257 -3.83 9.87 -10.90
C TYR A 257 -2.97 9.00 -10.00
N SER A 258 -1.76 8.65 -10.48
CA SER A 258 -0.70 8.17 -9.58
C SER A 258 -0.32 9.25 -8.56
N PRO A 259 0.30 8.90 -7.42
CA PRO A 259 0.70 9.88 -6.41
C PRO A 259 1.62 10.97 -6.97
N GLY A 260 2.54 10.60 -7.86
CA GLY A 260 3.41 11.55 -8.58
C GLY A 260 2.60 12.52 -9.45
N GLU A 261 1.78 12.00 -10.38
CA GLU A 261 0.95 12.84 -11.26
C GLU A 261 0.03 13.75 -10.45
N TYR A 262 -0.51 13.22 -9.36
CA TYR A 262 -1.40 13.94 -8.48
C TYR A 262 -0.70 15.15 -7.84
N LEU A 263 0.50 14.97 -7.29
CA LEU A 263 1.31 16.06 -6.74
C LEU A 263 1.75 17.06 -7.82
N GLU A 264 2.07 16.60 -9.03
CA GLU A 264 2.37 17.49 -10.16
C GLU A 264 1.19 18.41 -10.48
N LYS A 265 -0.02 17.85 -10.55
CA LYS A 265 -1.23 18.64 -10.79
C LYS A 265 -1.46 19.65 -9.66
N MET A 266 -1.16 19.28 -8.41
CA MET A 266 -1.21 20.23 -7.28
C MET A 266 -0.19 21.37 -7.43
N CYS A 267 1.04 21.07 -7.88
CA CYS A 267 2.07 22.06 -8.15
C CYS A 267 1.63 23.01 -9.29
N LEU A 268 1.14 22.48 -10.40
CA LEU A 268 0.66 23.27 -11.54
C LEU A 268 -0.50 24.20 -11.15
N ARG A 269 -1.46 23.70 -10.38
CA ARG A 269 -2.57 24.53 -9.85
C ARG A 269 -2.09 25.64 -8.92
N SER A 270 -0.88 25.51 -8.38
CA SER A 270 -0.25 26.50 -7.51
C SER A 270 0.81 27.32 -8.26
N GLU A 271 0.84 27.25 -9.59
CA GLU A 271 1.81 27.94 -10.47
C GLU A 271 3.28 27.62 -10.14
N LEU A 272 3.53 26.46 -9.53
CA LEU A 272 4.87 26.00 -9.21
C LEU A 272 5.45 25.22 -10.41
N PRO A 273 6.73 25.45 -10.76
CA PRO A 273 7.38 24.68 -11.81
C PRO A 273 7.41 23.19 -11.42
N ILE A 274 7.17 22.31 -12.39
CA ILE A 274 7.39 20.87 -12.23
C ILE A 274 8.87 20.58 -12.51
N PRO A 275 9.57 19.74 -11.73
CA PRO A 275 10.87 19.20 -12.13
C PRO A 275 10.76 18.53 -13.50
N GLU A 276 11.70 18.80 -14.41
CA GLU A 276 11.77 18.04 -15.65
C GLU A 276 12.09 16.59 -15.30
N VAL A 277 11.23 15.67 -15.72
CA VAL A 277 11.43 14.25 -15.48
C VAL A 277 11.40 13.55 -16.82
N GLN A 278 12.51 12.88 -17.10
CA GLN A 278 12.59 11.98 -18.22
C GLN A 278 11.58 10.85 -17.99
N SER A 279 10.60 10.72 -18.89
CA SER A 279 9.54 9.72 -18.75
C SER A 279 10.16 8.33 -18.54
N SER A 280 9.72 7.65 -17.49
CA SER A 280 10.25 6.37 -17.06
C SER A 280 9.63 5.17 -17.78
N LEU A 281 8.67 5.36 -18.71
CA LEU A 281 8.03 4.23 -19.39
C LEU A 281 8.98 3.58 -20.40
N PRO A 282 9.28 2.27 -20.25
CA PRO A 282 10.15 1.58 -21.18
C PRO A 282 9.50 1.34 -22.56
N PHE A 283 8.17 1.18 -22.62
CA PHE A 283 7.48 0.76 -23.84
C PHE A 283 6.27 1.65 -24.17
N GLU A 284 6.40 2.46 -25.22
CA GLU A 284 5.30 3.26 -25.79
C GLU A 284 4.56 2.49 -26.88
N PHE A 285 3.23 2.46 -26.75
CA PHE A 285 2.30 2.06 -27.78
C PHE A 285 1.76 3.25 -28.54
N ASN A 286 1.59 3.05 -29.85
CA ASN A 286 0.85 3.97 -30.69
C ASN A 286 -0.64 3.94 -30.30
N ALA A 287 -1.24 5.09 -30.01
CA ALA A 287 -2.66 5.14 -29.61
C ALA A 287 -3.60 4.60 -30.71
N ARG A 288 -3.26 4.78 -32.00
CA ARG A 288 -3.99 4.16 -33.12
C ARG A 288 -4.02 2.64 -33.04
N GLU A 289 -2.88 2.01 -32.79
CA GLU A 289 -2.76 0.54 -32.72
C GLU A 289 -3.60 0.01 -31.57
N VAL A 290 -3.49 0.64 -30.41
CA VAL A 290 -4.29 0.30 -29.22
C VAL A 290 -5.78 0.50 -29.51
N ALA A 291 -6.17 1.59 -30.18
CA ALA A 291 -7.57 1.86 -30.54
C ALA A 291 -8.13 0.81 -31.50
N GLN A 292 -7.32 0.35 -32.47
CA GLN A 292 -7.68 -0.73 -33.39
C GLN A 292 -7.85 -2.07 -32.65
N CYS A 293 -6.95 -2.40 -31.73
CA CYS A 293 -7.03 -3.63 -30.93
C CYS A 293 -8.23 -3.64 -29.98
N LEU A 294 -8.52 -2.50 -29.33
CA LEU A 294 -9.65 -2.39 -28.41
C LEU A 294 -10.98 -2.37 -29.15
N GLY A 295 -11.07 -1.62 -30.26
CA GLY A 295 -12.34 -1.27 -30.87
C GLY A 295 -13.18 -0.33 -30.01
N GLU A 296 -14.22 0.26 -30.60
CA GLU A 296 -15.04 1.30 -29.97
C GLU A 296 -15.65 0.86 -28.64
N ARG A 297 -16.16 -0.38 -28.58
CA ARG A 297 -16.83 -0.91 -27.39
C ARG A 297 -15.91 -0.98 -26.17
N ARG A 298 -14.68 -1.47 -26.31
CA ARG A 298 -13.71 -1.57 -25.21
C ARG A 298 -13.14 -0.21 -24.84
N MET A 299 -12.87 0.66 -25.81
CA MET A 299 -12.47 2.04 -25.54
C MET A 299 -13.51 2.76 -24.67
N LYS A 300 -14.80 2.62 -25.01
CA LYS A 300 -15.89 3.17 -24.21
C LYS A 300 -15.91 2.61 -22.78
N ALA A 301 -15.67 1.31 -22.60
CA ALA A 301 -15.59 0.68 -21.27
C ALA A 301 -14.43 1.21 -20.43
N LEU A 302 -13.35 1.68 -21.07
CA LEU A 302 -12.20 2.30 -20.41
C LEU A 302 -12.33 3.83 -20.27
N ASN A 303 -13.46 4.41 -20.67
CA ASN A 303 -13.69 5.86 -20.76
C ASN A 303 -12.64 6.58 -21.64
N LEU A 304 -12.26 5.94 -22.74
CA LEU A 304 -11.30 6.46 -23.70
C LEU A 304 -11.98 7.00 -24.96
N VAL A 305 -11.49 8.14 -25.43
CA VAL A 305 -11.81 8.72 -26.74
C VAL A 305 -10.50 8.83 -27.53
N TYR A 306 -10.43 8.23 -28.71
CA TYR A 306 -9.23 8.32 -29.54
C TYR A 306 -9.27 9.54 -30.47
N HIS A 307 -8.27 10.40 -30.37
CA HIS A 307 -8.09 11.59 -31.19
C HIS A 307 -7.08 11.31 -32.31
N SER A 308 -7.59 10.99 -33.50
CA SER A 308 -6.78 10.48 -34.61
C SER A 308 -5.78 11.48 -35.20
N LYS A 309 -6.06 12.78 -35.10
CA LYS A 309 -5.20 13.85 -35.58
C LYS A 309 -3.90 13.94 -34.78
N ASP A 310 -4.00 13.81 -33.47
CA ASP A 310 -2.88 13.98 -32.54
C ASP A 310 -2.30 12.63 -32.08
N ASN A 311 -2.97 11.52 -32.44
CA ASN A 311 -2.64 10.17 -32.03
C ASN A 311 -2.55 10.01 -30.50
N VAL A 312 -3.59 10.49 -29.82
CA VAL A 312 -3.68 10.55 -28.35
C VAL A 312 -5.04 10.00 -27.91
N PHE A 313 -5.10 9.35 -26.75
CA PHE A 313 -6.37 9.12 -26.08
C PHE A 313 -6.75 10.29 -25.18
N GLU A 314 -8.01 10.67 -25.14
CA GLU A 314 -8.58 11.44 -24.04
C GLU A 314 -9.26 10.45 -23.09
N GLN A 315 -8.84 10.46 -21.83
CA GLN A 315 -9.51 9.73 -20.77
C GLN A 315 -10.36 10.70 -19.94
N ARG A 316 -11.67 10.48 -19.97
CA ARG A 316 -12.64 11.26 -19.18
C ARG A 316 -12.95 10.51 -17.90
N ALA A 317 -12.22 10.83 -16.84
CA ALA A 317 -12.52 10.31 -15.51
C ALA A 317 -13.49 11.25 -14.79
N SER A 318 -14.40 10.68 -13.99
CA SER A 318 -15.24 11.48 -13.09
C SER A 318 -14.45 12.06 -11.89
N GLU A 319 -13.17 11.70 -11.75
CA GLU A 319 -12.34 12.15 -10.64
C GLU A 319 -11.97 13.62 -10.83
N THR A 320 -12.39 14.44 -9.87
CA THR A 320 -11.92 15.81 -9.73
C THR A 320 -10.59 15.80 -8.98
N LEU A 321 -9.69 16.73 -9.33
CA LEU A 321 -8.50 16.96 -8.51
C LEU A 321 -8.97 17.45 -7.14
N PRO A 322 -8.61 16.76 -6.04
CA PRO A 322 -9.02 17.15 -4.70
C PRO A 322 -8.44 18.50 -4.30
N ALA A 323 -8.92 19.00 -3.16
CA ALA A 323 -8.35 20.20 -2.56
C ALA A 323 -6.89 19.96 -2.18
N ILE A 324 -6.06 21.00 -2.34
CA ILE A 324 -4.65 20.91 -1.97
C ILE A 324 -4.54 21.09 -0.46
N PRO A 325 -3.95 20.13 0.28
CA PRO A 325 -3.76 20.28 1.71
C PRO A 325 -2.88 21.48 2.04
N SER A 326 -3.27 22.23 3.08
CA SER A 326 -2.51 23.40 3.55
C SER A 326 -1.17 23.00 4.13
N THR A 327 -1.06 21.77 4.65
CA THR A 327 0.15 21.19 5.21
C THR A 327 0.33 19.76 4.72
N TRP A 328 1.56 19.27 4.77
CA TRP A 328 1.86 17.86 4.51
C TRP A 328 2.52 17.22 5.73
N PRO A 329 2.09 16.01 6.14
CA PRO A 329 2.63 15.36 7.33
C PRO A 329 4.11 15.00 7.18
N PRO A 330 4.89 14.99 8.27
CA PRO A 330 6.21 14.39 8.28
C PRO A 330 6.20 13.01 7.60
N THR A 331 7.01 12.85 6.56
CA THR A 331 7.03 11.65 5.73
C THR A 331 8.37 10.93 5.87
N TYR A 332 8.32 9.63 6.08
CA TYR A 332 9.46 8.74 6.21
C TYR A 332 9.37 7.68 5.13
N ILE A 333 10.40 7.59 4.28
CA ILE A 333 10.44 6.68 3.14
C ILE A 333 11.61 5.74 3.33
N VAL A 334 11.36 4.45 3.17
CA VAL A 334 12.36 3.38 3.19
C VAL A 334 12.34 2.72 1.82
N HIS A 335 13.48 2.64 1.15
CA HIS A 335 13.55 2.19 -0.23
C HIS A 335 14.85 1.43 -0.54
N GLY A 336 14.82 0.46 -1.45
CA GLY A 336 16.01 -0.24 -1.94
C GLY A 336 16.59 0.46 -3.17
N ASP A 337 17.90 0.61 -3.31
CA ASP A 337 18.48 1.21 -4.54
C ASP A 337 18.55 0.24 -5.73
N ALA A 338 18.31 -1.06 -5.49
CA ALA A 338 18.20 -2.08 -6.54
C ALA A 338 16.73 -2.44 -6.84
N ASP A 339 15.77 -1.64 -6.37
CA ASP A 339 14.35 -1.86 -6.60
C ASP A 339 14.00 -1.61 -8.07
N THR A 340 13.75 -2.72 -8.76
CA THR A 340 13.38 -2.73 -10.17
C THR A 340 11.86 -2.74 -10.36
N ASN A 341 11.08 -2.68 -9.29
CA ASN A 341 9.63 -2.60 -9.36
C ASN A 341 9.19 -1.16 -9.12
N CYS A 342 9.70 -0.52 -8.09
CA CYS A 342 9.46 0.89 -7.78
C CYS A 342 10.80 1.62 -7.93
N PRO A 343 11.08 2.30 -9.06
CA PRO A 343 12.37 2.96 -9.23
C PRO A 343 12.59 4.09 -8.22
N LEU A 344 13.82 4.22 -7.72
CA LEU A 344 14.21 5.23 -6.75
C LEU A 344 14.00 6.66 -7.28
N GLU A 345 14.10 6.86 -8.58
CA GLU A 345 13.87 8.13 -9.27
C GLU A 345 12.46 8.68 -8.99
N GLY A 346 11.45 7.81 -8.94
CA GLY A 346 10.08 8.20 -8.60
C GLY A 346 9.97 8.71 -7.15
N VAL A 347 10.76 8.15 -6.24
CA VAL A 347 10.84 8.60 -4.84
C VAL A 347 11.49 9.97 -4.72
N GLU A 348 12.60 10.18 -5.42
CA GLU A 348 13.29 11.48 -5.39
C GLU A 348 12.41 12.57 -6.03
N ARG A 349 11.72 12.26 -7.14
CA ARG A 349 10.76 13.19 -7.73
C ARG A 349 9.62 13.53 -6.77
N PHE A 350 9.01 12.53 -6.14
CA PHE A 350 7.94 12.74 -5.16
C PHE A 350 8.39 13.64 -4.01
N LYS A 351 9.59 13.42 -3.48
CA LYS A 351 10.20 14.27 -2.45
C LYS A 351 10.41 15.71 -2.92
N GLN A 352 10.88 15.91 -4.16
CA GLN A 352 11.01 17.24 -4.75
C GLN A 352 9.66 17.95 -4.89
N LEU A 353 8.63 17.24 -5.35
CA LEU A 353 7.27 17.79 -5.49
C LEU A 353 6.70 18.21 -4.12
N ILE A 354 6.87 17.38 -3.09
CA ILE A 354 6.46 17.74 -1.72
C ILE A 354 7.21 18.98 -1.24
N HIS A 355 8.54 19.02 -1.36
CA HIS A 355 9.33 20.13 -0.84
C HIS A 355 9.05 21.44 -1.58
N ARG A 356 8.75 21.38 -2.89
CA ARG A 356 8.30 22.57 -3.64
C ARG A 356 6.98 23.09 -3.12
N ARG A 357 6.01 22.21 -2.86
CA ARG A 357 4.66 22.62 -2.46
C ARG A 357 4.53 22.97 -0.98
N TRP A 358 5.28 22.27 -0.14
CA TRP A 358 5.32 22.42 1.31
C TRP A 358 6.80 22.48 1.77
N PRO A 359 7.47 23.63 1.61
CA PRO A 359 8.92 23.76 1.87
C PRO A 359 9.32 23.47 3.32
N ASN A 360 8.40 23.66 4.27
CA ASN A 360 8.64 23.41 5.68
C ASN A 360 8.34 21.95 6.09
N THR A 361 7.86 21.11 5.17
CA THR A 361 7.55 19.72 5.46
C THR A 361 8.82 18.89 5.50
N ARG A 362 8.89 18.02 6.51
CA ARG A 362 9.94 17.04 6.65
C ARG A 362 9.66 15.82 5.76
N VAL A 363 10.58 15.52 4.84
CA VAL A 363 10.60 14.25 4.10
C VAL A 363 11.96 13.60 4.28
N SER A 364 11.98 12.41 4.90
CA SER A 364 13.20 11.65 5.15
C SER A 364 13.21 10.42 4.25
N LEU A 365 14.33 10.18 3.56
CA LEU A 365 14.53 9.01 2.70
C LEU A 365 15.69 8.17 3.24
N TYR A 366 15.43 6.89 3.48
CA TYR A 366 16.41 5.88 3.83
C TYR A 366 16.56 4.90 2.67
N ILE A 367 17.79 4.74 2.20
CA ILE A 367 18.14 3.89 1.06
C ILE A 367 18.90 2.66 1.58
N SER A 368 18.36 1.48 1.32
CA SER A 368 19.00 0.19 1.60
C SER A 368 19.81 -0.24 0.39
N LYS A 369 21.14 -0.17 0.50
CA LYS A 369 22.06 -0.48 -0.61
C LYS A 369 21.99 -1.96 -1.01
N GLY A 370 21.94 -2.21 -2.31
CA GLY A 370 21.89 -3.53 -2.94
C GLY A 370 20.57 -4.27 -2.80
N MET A 371 19.55 -3.67 -2.17
CA MET A 371 18.30 -4.36 -1.86
C MET A 371 17.24 -4.12 -2.96
N PRO A 372 16.60 -5.18 -3.50
CA PRO A 372 15.54 -5.05 -4.49
C PRO A 372 14.22 -4.57 -3.89
N HIS A 373 13.91 -4.91 -2.64
CA HIS A 373 12.96 -4.12 -1.86
C HIS A 373 13.57 -3.92 -0.49
N ALA A 374 13.40 -2.73 0.11
CA ALA A 374 14.02 -2.45 1.40
C ALA A 374 13.42 -3.24 2.57
N PHE A 375 12.31 -3.95 2.34
CA PHE A 375 11.69 -4.87 3.29
C PHE A 375 11.92 -6.35 2.94
N ASP A 376 12.63 -6.66 1.85
CA ASP A 376 13.06 -8.03 1.51
C ASP A 376 14.31 -8.44 2.32
N CYS A 377 14.44 -7.96 3.56
CA CYS A 377 15.48 -8.45 4.44
C CYS A 377 15.23 -9.94 4.69
N GLU A 378 16.20 -10.80 4.35
CA GLU A 378 16.25 -12.17 4.83
C GLU A 378 16.25 -12.08 6.36
N TYR A 379 15.10 -12.34 6.97
CA TYR A 379 15.12 -12.73 8.37
C TYR A 379 15.83 -14.07 8.40
N PRO A 380 16.85 -14.27 9.27
CA PRO A 380 17.38 -15.60 9.50
C PRO A 380 16.17 -16.48 9.76
N GLU A 381 15.98 -17.53 8.96
CA GLU A 381 14.81 -18.40 9.00
C GLU A 381 14.45 -18.68 10.46
N VAL A 382 13.48 -17.94 10.99
CA VAL A 382 12.87 -18.29 12.26
C VAL A 382 12.06 -19.51 11.85
N GLU A 383 12.56 -20.69 12.20
CA GLU A 383 11.91 -21.98 11.92
C GLU A 383 10.41 -21.80 12.02
N GLU A 384 9.72 -22.02 10.90
CA GLU A 384 8.36 -21.53 10.70
C GLU A 384 7.43 -21.71 11.90
N PRO A 385 6.47 -20.78 12.13
CA PRO A 385 5.39 -20.96 13.09
C PRO A 385 4.57 -22.26 12.88
N HIS A 386 4.66 -22.88 11.70
CA HIS A 386 4.08 -24.19 11.41
C HIS A 386 4.72 -25.33 12.22
N ARG A 387 6.02 -25.26 12.58
CA ARG A 387 6.65 -26.20 13.52
C ARG A 387 6.17 -25.99 14.97
N LEU A 388 6.07 -24.73 15.42
CA LEU A 388 5.51 -24.39 16.74
C LEU A 388 4.03 -24.79 16.87
N ALA A 389 3.21 -24.66 15.82
CA ALA A 389 1.82 -25.14 15.83
C ALA A 389 1.71 -26.67 15.84
N MET A 390 2.67 -27.37 15.21
CA MET A 390 2.77 -28.84 15.31
C MET A 390 3.27 -29.27 16.70
N ASP A 391 4.20 -28.54 17.31
CA ASP A 391 4.71 -28.83 18.65
C ASP A 391 3.69 -28.50 19.75
N VAL A 392 2.85 -27.48 19.61
CA VAL A 392 1.74 -27.23 20.53
C VAL A 392 0.70 -28.35 20.47
N LYS A 393 0.37 -28.86 19.27
CA LYS A 393 -0.50 -30.06 19.13
C LYS A 393 0.16 -31.31 19.70
N ARG A 394 1.47 -31.48 19.52
CA ARG A 394 2.24 -32.61 20.06
C ARG A 394 2.34 -32.55 21.59
N LEU A 395 2.54 -31.37 22.17
CA LEU A 395 2.53 -31.13 23.61
C LEU A 395 1.13 -31.29 24.23
N GLN A 396 0.07 -30.94 23.51
CA GLN A 396 -1.32 -31.20 23.92
C GLN A 396 -1.66 -32.71 23.88
N GLN A 397 -1.16 -33.46 22.89
CA GLN A 397 -1.29 -34.94 22.84
C GLN A 397 -0.45 -35.67 23.91
N VAL A 398 0.71 -35.14 24.28
CA VAL A 398 1.51 -35.68 25.40
C VAL A 398 0.85 -35.38 26.77
N ARG A 399 0.11 -34.27 26.89
CA ARG A 399 -0.68 -33.98 28.10
C ARG A 399 -1.94 -34.85 28.22
N SER A 400 -2.64 -35.13 27.13
CA SER A 400 -3.85 -35.98 27.17
C SER A 400 -3.54 -37.47 27.39
N SER A 401 -2.38 -37.94 26.93
CA SER A 401 -1.92 -39.32 27.18
C SER A 401 -1.39 -39.57 28.60
N ARG A 402 -0.96 -38.53 29.32
CA ARG A 402 -0.54 -38.65 30.74
C ARG A 402 -1.71 -38.60 31.73
N THR A 403 -2.85 -38.01 31.35
CA THR A 403 -4.06 -38.01 32.20
C THR A 403 -4.85 -39.32 32.16
N SER A 404 -4.65 -40.17 31.15
CA SER A 404 -5.29 -41.49 31.06
C SER A 404 -4.60 -42.59 31.87
N ASP A 405 -3.41 -42.35 32.40
CA ASP A 405 -2.60 -43.35 33.12
C ASP A 405 -2.64 -43.22 34.66
N VAL A 406 -3.37 -42.25 35.21
CA VAL A 406 -3.49 -42.04 36.66
C VAL A 406 -4.75 -42.70 37.24
N SER A 407 -5.67 -43.19 36.39
CA SER A 407 -6.87 -43.90 36.81
C SER A 407 -6.69 -45.42 36.97
N SER A 408 -5.50 -45.98 36.71
CA SER A 408 -5.21 -47.42 36.81
C SER A 408 -4.38 -47.83 38.03
N ILE A 409 -4.04 -46.91 38.95
CA ILE A 409 -3.27 -47.20 40.19
C ILE A 409 -4.13 -46.99 41.46
N ARG A 410 -5.43 -47.28 41.37
CA ARG A 410 -6.29 -47.54 42.54
C ARG A 410 -7.27 -48.66 42.24
N ALA A 411 -6.77 -49.89 42.33
CA ALA A 411 -7.51 -51.10 42.63
C ALA A 411 -6.65 -51.97 43.55
#